data_AF-A0A7J0C9B3-F1
#
_entry.id   AF-A0A7J0C9B3-F1
#
_cell.length_a   1.000
_cell.length_b   1.000
_cell.length_c   1.000
_cell.angle_alpha   90.00
_cell.angle_beta   90.00
_cell.angle_gamma   90.00
#
_symmetry.space_group_name_H-M   'P 1'
#
loop_
_entity.id
_entity.type
_entity.pdbx_description
1 polymer ?
#
loop_
_entity_poly.entity_id
_entity_poly.type
_entity_poly.pdbx_seq_one_letter_code
_entity_poly.pdbx_strand_id
1 'polypeptide(L)'
;MSATSQKNRASRRVLAAAAGLATVAALVAAIPAGADDRGTDRHAPGRTVDVQLLSFNDLHGNLEPPAGSAGSVTEKQADGTTKTIPAGGVEYLATALRTARQGHPYSVTAAGGDMVGASPLLSGLFHDEPAIEALNGLGLDVSAVGNHEFDEGATELGRLQNGGCHPVDGCYEAGKTFEGADFPYLAANVTDEKTGKPVLRPYTVWKKNGVKIGFIGVTLEGTPDIVTANGVKGLEFHDETATVNKYAEELDRQGVRSIVALIHEGGAPASTAYNYDCDSPGAGDGISGPIVDIAKGITPKVDALVTGHTHQAYVCTVPDPAGKPRMVTSASSFGKVYTDTTLTYDRRTKDIVRTSVKSVTSENHVVHRDQARATDMTALIARWNTLAAPVAGRPQGFISADINGRGSTAPRSRSAT
;
A
#
# COMPACT_ATOMS: atom_id res chain seq x y z
N MET A 1 -61.52 56.98 14.63
CA MET A 1 -62.51 57.93 14.10
C MET A 1 -62.15 58.11 12.62
N SER A 2 -62.90 57.54 11.68
CA SER A 2 -64.17 58.05 11.12
C SER A 2 -63.91 59.01 9.93
N ALA A 3 -64.50 58.87 8.73
CA ALA A 3 -65.51 57.90 8.30
C ALA A 3 -65.42 57.48 6.81
N THR A 4 -66.00 56.31 6.56
CA THR A 4 -66.19 55.53 5.33
C THR A 4 -67.13 56.11 4.27
N SER A 5 -66.90 55.73 2.99
CA SER A 5 -67.91 55.20 2.05
C SER A 5 -67.16 54.39 0.96
N GLN A 6 -67.44 53.16 0.51
CA GLN A 6 -68.67 52.35 0.30
C GLN A 6 -69.61 52.93 -0.78
N LYS A 7 -70.26 52.17 -1.69
CA LYS A 7 -70.46 50.72 -1.94
C LYS A 7 -71.00 50.59 -3.40
N ASN A 8 -70.78 49.58 -4.26
CA ASN A 8 -71.24 48.17 -4.32
C ASN A 8 -70.65 47.56 -5.63
N ARG A 9 -70.33 46.27 -5.84
CA ARG A 9 -71.03 44.96 -5.70
C ARG A 9 -72.10 44.63 -6.77
N ALA A 10 -71.72 43.83 -7.78
CA ALA A 10 -72.43 42.65 -8.37
C ALA A 10 -71.84 42.28 -9.77
N SER A 11 -72.00 41.10 -10.38
CA SER A 11 -72.02 39.69 -9.91
C SER A 11 -72.00 38.71 -11.11
N ARG A 12 -70.95 37.87 -11.24
CA ARG A 12 -70.88 36.51 -11.87
C ARG A 12 -71.73 36.13 -13.12
N ARG A 13 -71.02 35.69 -14.19
CA ARG A 13 -71.20 34.40 -14.96
C ARG A 13 -72.49 34.23 -15.84
N VAL A 14 -72.59 33.42 -16.92
CA VAL A 14 -71.70 32.44 -17.62
C VAL A 14 -72.22 32.07 -19.05
N LEU A 15 -71.33 31.65 -19.99
CA LEU A 15 -71.59 30.93 -21.30
C LEU A 15 -72.53 31.62 -22.35
N ALA A 16 -72.50 31.39 -23.67
CA ALA A 16 -71.54 30.89 -24.70
C ALA A 16 -72.17 31.21 -26.12
N ALA A 17 -71.74 30.78 -27.33
CA ALA A 17 -70.65 29.95 -27.88
C ALA A 17 -70.45 30.24 -29.41
N ALA A 18 -69.34 29.78 -30.02
CA ALA A 18 -69.15 29.49 -31.47
C ALA A 18 -69.28 30.64 -32.51
N ALA A 19 -68.57 30.65 -33.67
CA ALA A 19 -67.39 29.90 -34.13
C ALA A 19 -66.70 30.63 -35.33
N GLY A 20 -65.44 30.28 -35.62
CA GLY A 20 -64.71 30.71 -36.82
C GLY A 20 -63.27 30.18 -36.82
N LEU A 21 -62.82 29.52 -37.89
CA LEU A 21 -61.53 28.81 -37.95
C LEU A 21 -60.44 29.59 -38.70
N ALA A 22 -59.20 29.48 -38.21
CA ALA A 22 -58.01 29.27 -39.04
C ALA A 22 -56.86 28.72 -38.17
N THR A 23 -56.29 27.56 -38.54
CA THR A 23 -55.11 26.98 -37.87
C THR A 23 -53.95 26.88 -38.86
N VAL A 24 -52.76 27.28 -38.43
CA VAL A 24 -51.50 27.02 -39.12
C VAL A 24 -50.58 26.31 -38.12
N ALA A 25 -50.07 25.14 -38.51
CA ALA A 25 -49.26 24.29 -37.64
C ALA A 25 -47.76 24.65 -37.73
N ALA A 26 -47.03 24.46 -36.63
CA ALA A 26 -45.58 24.49 -36.65
C ALA A 26 -45.03 23.12 -37.08
N LEU A 27 -44.10 23.11 -38.04
CA LEU A 27 -43.23 21.96 -38.31
C LEU A 27 -41.79 22.34 -37.95
N VAL A 28 -41.20 21.59 -37.03
CA VAL A 28 -39.74 21.56 -36.83
C VAL A 28 -39.20 20.46 -37.75
N ALA A 29 -38.49 20.85 -38.80
CA ALA A 29 -37.86 19.89 -39.71
C ALA A 29 -36.51 19.43 -39.15
N ALA A 30 -36.35 18.12 -38.97
CA ALA A 30 -35.05 17.52 -38.67
C ALA A 30 -34.21 17.41 -39.95
N ILE A 31 -32.89 17.58 -39.82
CA ILE A 31 -31.89 17.35 -40.87
C ILE A 31 -30.87 16.34 -40.29
N PRO A 32 -30.47 15.29 -41.04
CA PRO A 32 -29.75 14.15 -40.47
C PRO A 32 -28.25 14.41 -40.24
N ALA A 33 -27.64 13.57 -39.40
CA ALA A 33 -26.19 13.50 -39.27
C ALA A 33 -25.54 12.85 -40.50
N GLY A 34 -24.34 13.31 -40.88
CA GLY A 34 -23.56 12.73 -41.97
C GLY A 34 -22.57 13.70 -42.61
N ALA A 35 -21.42 13.91 -41.98
CA ALA A 35 -20.25 14.53 -42.60
C ALA A 35 -18.98 13.89 -42.03
N ASP A 36 -18.19 13.22 -42.87
CA ASP A 36 -16.84 12.77 -42.53
C ASP A 36 -15.93 13.98 -42.35
N ASP A 37 -15.57 14.31 -41.10
CA ASP A 37 -14.43 15.18 -40.84
C ASP A 37 -13.21 14.32 -40.50
N ARG A 38 -12.25 14.22 -41.43
CA ARG A 38 -10.99 13.51 -41.22
C ARG A 38 -9.99 14.37 -40.43
N GLY A 39 -10.45 14.96 -39.35
CA GLY A 39 -9.63 15.64 -38.36
C GLY A 39 -8.71 14.63 -37.67
N THR A 40 -7.40 14.89 -37.65
CA THR A 40 -6.47 14.12 -36.84
C THR A 40 -6.59 14.56 -35.38
N ASP A 41 -7.62 14.05 -34.69
CA ASP A 41 -7.92 14.34 -33.29
C ASP A 41 -6.82 13.81 -32.37
N ARG A 42 -5.76 14.61 -32.22
CA ARG A 42 -4.83 14.54 -31.09
C ARG A 42 -5.59 14.93 -29.84
N HIS A 43 -6.36 13.99 -29.30
CA HIS A 43 -6.99 14.09 -27.99
C HIS A 43 -5.94 14.60 -26.99
N ALA A 44 -6.10 15.84 -26.54
CA ALA A 44 -5.28 16.37 -25.47
C ALA A 44 -5.51 15.47 -24.24
N PRO A 45 -4.46 14.97 -23.56
CA PRO A 45 -4.63 14.14 -22.38
C PRO A 45 -5.54 14.85 -21.37
N GLY A 46 -6.47 14.09 -20.77
CA GLY A 46 -7.36 14.61 -19.74
C GLY A 46 -6.59 15.39 -18.67
N ARG A 47 -7.20 16.47 -18.16
CA ARG A 47 -6.56 17.35 -17.16
C ARG A 47 -6.03 16.54 -15.97
N THR A 48 -6.79 15.55 -15.52
CA THR A 48 -6.38 14.56 -14.54
C THR A 48 -6.08 13.23 -15.20
N VAL A 49 -5.26 12.42 -14.53
CA VAL A 49 -5.09 10.99 -14.79
C VAL A 49 -5.02 10.28 -13.45
N ASP A 50 -5.69 9.14 -13.35
CA ASP A 50 -5.69 8.35 -12.12
C ASP A 50 -4.49 7.38 -12.12
N VAL A 51 -3.75 7.38 -11.02
CA VAL A 51 -2.60 6.49 -10.78
C VAL A 51 -2.97 5.50 -9.70
N GLN A 52 -2.91 4.21 -10.01
CA GLN A 52 -3.10 3.15 -9.03
C GLN A 52 -1.80 2.94 -8.26
N LEU A 53 -1.83 3.19 -6.96
CA LEU A 53 -0.80 2.82 -6.01
C LEU A 53 -1.26 1.55 -5.29
N LEU A 54 -0.68 0.41 -5.66
CA LEU A 54 -0.82 -0.83 -4.89
C LEU A 54 0.21 -0.81 -3.76
N SER A 55 -0.18 -1.11 -2.52
CA SER A 55 0.77 -1.10 -1.40
C SER A 55 0.59 -2.24 -0.42
N PHE A 56 1.71 -2.75 0.11
CA PHE A 56 1.75 -3.71 1.20
C PHE A 56 2.99 -3.50 2.08
N ASN A 57 3.13 -4.24 3.16
CA ASN A 57 4.12 -4.02 4.22
C ASN A 57 4.31 -5.32 5.02
N ASP A 58 5.43 -5.42 5.76
CA ASP A 58 5.68 -6.46 6.76
C ASP A 58 5.53 -7.89 6.18
N LEU A 59 6.11 -8.15 5.00
CA LEU A 59 6.08 -9.47 4.35
C LEU A 59 6.95 -10.50 5.11
N HIS A 60 8.07 -10.07 5.69
CA HIS A 60 9.04 -10.93 6.41
C HIS A 60 9.33 -12.25 5.67
N GLY A 61 9.67 -12.20 4.38
CA GLY A 61 9.98 -13.40 3.60
C GLY A 61 8.90 -14.51 3.60
N ASN A 62 7.62 -14.18 3.83
CA ASN A 62 6.53 -15.17 3.86
C ASN A 62 6.11 -15.61 2.45
N LEU A 63 6.99 -16.39 1.80
CA LEU A 63 6.77 -16.96 0.47
C LEU A 63 5.59 -17.93 0.47
N GLU A 64 5.64 -18.90 1.40
CA GLU A 64 4.59 -19.90 1.56
C GLU A 64 3.42 -19.33 2.37
N PRO A 65 2.18 -19.79 2.14
CA PRO A 65 1.01 -19.28 2.85
C PRO A 65 1.14 -19.47 4.38
N PRO A 66 1.17 -18.39 5.20
CA PRO A 66 1.53 -18.49 6.61
C PRO A 66 0.63 -19.45 7.42
N ALA A 67 1.17 -20.03 8.49
CA ALA A 67 0.50 -21.06 9.29
C ALA A 67 -0.29 -20.51 10.49
N GLY A 68 -1.32 -21.25 10.91
CA GLY A 68 -2.12 -20.91 12.10
C GLY A 68 -2.83 -19.55 11.98
N SER A 69 -2.99 -18.85 13.11
CA SER A 69 -3.62 -17.52 13.16
C SER A 69 -2.87 -16.46 12.37
N ALA A 70 -1.54 -16.59 12.22
CA ALA A 70 -0.74 -15.70 11.38
C ALA A 70 -1.15 -15.77 9.90
N GLY A 71 -1.74 -16.88 9.45
CA GLY A 71 -2.23 -17.12 8.09
C GLY A 71 -3.65 -16.65 7.80
N SER A 72 -4.22 -15.76 8.62
CA SER A 72 -5.60 -15.31 8.46
C SER A 72 -5.79 -13.82 8.73
N VAL A 73 -6.91 -13.28 8.23
CA VAL A 73 -7.43 -11.94 8.52
C VAL A 73 -8.86 -12.01 9.06
N THR A 74 -9.26 -10.96 9.77
CA THR A 74 -10.63 -10.79 10.29
C THR A 74 -11.42 -9.86 9.38
N GLU A 75 -12.61 -10.27 8.96
CA GLU A 75 -13.57 -9.49 8.16
C GLU A 75 -14.80 -9.14 9.01
N LYS A 76 -15.07 -7.85 9.21
CA LYS A 76 -16.28 -7.36 9.88
C LYS A 76 -17.48 -7.49 8.93
N GLN A 77 -18.52 -8.16 9.36
CA GLN A 77 -19.75 -8.36 8.60
C GLN A 77 -20.74 -7.19 8.80
N ALA A 78 -21.68 -7.04 7.87
CA ALA A 78 -22.71 -5.99 7.93
C ALA A 78 -23.71 -6.15 9.10
N ASP A 79 -23.81 -7.35 9.70
CA ASP A 79 -24.61 -7.62 10.90
C ASP A 79 -23.83 -7.38 12.21
N GLY A 80 -22.57 -6.93 12.13
CA GLY A 80 -21.68 -6.71 13.26
C GLY A 80 -20.90 -7.93 13.73
N THR A 81 -21.11 -9.11 13.13
CA THR A 81 -20.28 -10.31 13.41
C THR A 81 -18.91 -10.23 12.73
N THR A 82 -18.03 -11.20 13.01
CA THR A 82 -16.71 -11.31 12.38
C THR A 82 -16.50 -12.68 11.74
N LYS A 83 -15.80 -12.69 10.61
CA LYS A 83 -15.45 -13.88 9.81
C LYS A 83 -13.94 -13.96 9.65
N THR A 84 -13.38 -15.16 9.84
CA THR A 84 -11.94 -15.42 9.64
C THR A 84 -11.69 -15.91 8.21
N ILE A 85 -10.75 -15.30 7.49
CA ILE A 85 -10.41 -15.64 6.11
C ILE A 85 -8.94 -16.09 6.03
N PRO A 86 -8.63 -17.30 5.52
CA PRO A 86 -7.26 -17.71 5.21
C PRO A 86 -6.66 -16.87 4.08
N ALA A 87 -5.51 -16.25 4.31
CA ALA A 87 -4.93 -15.24 3.43
C ALA A 87 -3.40 -15.31 3.32
N GLY A 88 -2.83 -14.78 2.24
CA GLY A 88 -1.38 -14.60 2.05
C GLY A 88 -0.59 -15.80 1.51
N GLY A 89 0.72 -15.58 1.31
CA GLY A 89 1.64 -16.38 0.50
C GLY A 89 1.84 -15.78 -0.90
N VAL A 90 3.09 -15.71 -1.38
CA VAL A 90 3.44 -14.89 -2.57
C VAL A 90 2.84 -15.42 -3.88
N GLU A 91 2.56 -16.72 -3.98
CA GLU A 91 1.82 -17.29 -5.13
C GLU A 91 0.44 -16.63 -5.34
N TYR A 92 -0.21 -16.26 -4.23
CA TYR A 92 -1.53 -15.64 -4.22
C TYR A 92 -1.43 -14.11 -4.31
N LEU A 93 -0.44 -13.50 -3.63
CA LEU A 93 -0.17 -12.06 -3.73
C LEU A 93 0.18 -11.66 -5.17
N ALA A 94 0.95 -12.50 -5.88
CA ALA A 94 1.27 -12.32 -7.29
C ALA A 94 0.01 -12.30 -8.16
N THR A 95 -0.90 -13.28 -8.02
CA THR A 95 -2.16 -13.28 -8.75
C THR A 95 -3.01 -12.06 -8.41
N ALA A 96 -3.11 -11.68 -7.14
CA ALA A 96 -3.89 -10.53 -6.69
C ALA A 96 -3.38 -9.22 -7.30
N LEU A 97 -2.09 -8.89 -7.12
CA LEU A 97 -1.48 -7.67 -7.67
C LEU A 97 -1.51 -7.66 -9.20
N ARG A 98 -1.24 -8.78 -9.87
CA ARG A 98 -1.32 -8.89 -11.34
C ARG A 98 -2.76 -8.75 -11.86
N THR A 99 -3.77 -9.08 -11.05
CA THR A 99 -5.19 -8.88 -11.38
C THR A 99 -5.60 -7.42 -11.17
N ALA A 100 -5.24 -6.81 -10.03
CA ALA A 100 -5.52 -5.41 -9.74
C ALA A 100 -4.93 -4.46 -10.80
N ARG A 101 -3.75 -4.77 -11.35
CA ARG A 101 -3.10 -3.98 -12.42
C ARG A 101 -3.83 -4.04 -13.78
N GLN A 102 -4.81 -4.94 -13.99
CA GLN A 102 -5.45 -5.12 -15.30
C GLN A 102 -6.31 -3.92 -15.68
N GLY A 103 -5.96 -3.25 -16.79
CA GLY A 103 -6.63 -2.04 -17.24
C GLY A 103 -6.14 -0.75 -16.57
N HIS A 104 -5.15 -0.82 -15.67
CA HIS A 104 -4.55 0.34 -15.00
C HIS A 104 -3.18 0.70 -15.62
N PRO A 105 -3.13 1.48 -16.73
CA PRO A 105 -1.86 1.80 -17.41
C PRO A 105 -0.90 2.62 -16.53
N TYR A 106 -1.43 3.34 -15.54
CA TYR A 106 -0.66 4.07 -14.52
C TYR A 106 -0.72 3.34 -13.18
N SER A 107 -0.37 2.05 -13.14
CA SER A 107 -0.11 1.34 -11.89
C SER A 107 1.35 1.43 -11.46
N VAL A 108 1.57 1.60 -10.16
CA VAL A 108 2.82 1.56 -9.39
C VAL A 108 2.60 0.73 -8.12
N THR A 109 3.58 -0.06 -7.70
CA THR A 109 3.51 -0.89 -6.48
C THR A 109 4.59 -0.47 -5.49
N ALA A 110 4.23 -0.18 -4.24
CA ALA A 110 5.15 0.28 -3.21
C ALA A 110 5.06 -0.55 -1.93
N ALA A 111 6.16 -0.63 -1.16
CA ALA A 111 6.21 -1.35 0.09
C ALA A 111 6.60 -0.47 1.30
N GLY A 112 5.99 -0.75 2.46
CA GLY A 112 6.19 -0.04 3.72
C GLY A 112 7.36 -0.54 4.58
N GLY A 113 8.31 -1.31 4.03
CA GLY A 113 9.39 -1.95 4.77
C GLY A 113 9.01 -3.30 5.40
N ASP A 114 10.01 -3.94 6.01
CA ASP A 114 10.01 -5.32 6.51
C ASP A 114 9.54 -6.32 5.45
N MET A 115 10.12 -6.21 4.26
CA MET A 115 9.94 -7.17 3.18
C MET A 115 10.73 -8.47 3.45
N VAL A 116 11.86 -8.32 4.15
CA VAL A 116 12.78 -9.39 4.59
C VAL A 116 12.98 -9.34 6.12
N GLY A 117 13.80 -10.24 6.67
CA GLY A 117 14.07 -10.34 8.11
C GLY A 117 12.90 -10.88 8.93
N ALA A 118 13.17 -11.31 10.17
CA ALA A 118 12.29 -12.17 10.98
C ALA A 118 11.67 -13.39 10.23
N SER A 119 12.32 -13.85 9.15
CA SER A 119 11.65 -14.60 8.09
C SER A 119 11.45 -16.10 8.38
N PRO A 120 10.41 -16.74 7.81
CA PRO A 120 10.29 -18.20 7.79
C PRO A 120 11.51 -18.88 7.17
N LEU A 121 11.74 -20.14 7.56
CA LEU A 121 12.92 -20.93 7.20
C LEU A 121 13.26 -20.90 5.70
N LEU A 122 12.26 -20.95 4.81
CA LEU A 122 12.50 -21.00 3.36
C LEU A 122 13.19 -19.74 2.80
N SER A 123 13.06 -18.59 3.47
CA SER A 123 13.67 -17.33 3.05
C SER A 123 14.90 -17.01 3.91
N GLY A 124 14.78 -17.10 5.25
CA GLY A 124 15.88 -16.82 6.18
C GLY A 124 17.04 -17.82 6.14
N LEU A 125 16.87 -19.01 5.55
CA LEU A 125 17.97 -19.96 5.30
C LEU A 125 18.95 -19.48 4.21
N PHE A 126 18.54 -18.52 3.38
CA PHE A 126 19.30 -18.05 2.22
C PHE A 126 19.53 -16.53 2.26
N HIS A 127 19.59 -15.96 3.47
CA HIS A 127 19.71 -14.51 3.70
C HIS A 127 18.70 -13.71 2.86
N ASP A 128 17.45 -14.18 2.81
CA ASP A 128 16.32 -13.57 2.11
C ASP A 128 16.47 -13.28 0.59
N GLU A 129 17.49 -13.84 -0.08
CA GLU A 129 17.53 -13.91 -1.56
C GLU A 129 16.19 -14.39 -2.19
N PRO A 130 15.51 -15.42 -1.64
CA PRO A 130 14.25 -15.92 -2.20
C PRO A 130 13.09 -14.92 -2.10
N ALA A 131 13.10 -14.06 -1.08
CA ALA A 131 12.13 -12.98 -0.93
C ALA A 131 12.39 -11.87 -1.94
N ILE A 132 13.64 -11.45 -2.11
CA ILE A 132 13.98 -10.44 -3.13
C ILE A 132 13.64 -10.92 -4.54
N GLU A 133 13.96 -12.17 -4.91
CA GLU A 133 13.53 -12.74 -6.18
C GLU A 133 12.00 -12.77 -6.35
N ALA A 134 11.27 -13.09 -5.28
CA ALA A 134 9.81 -13.06 -5.29
C ALA A 134 9.28 -11.63 -5.45
N LEU A 135 9.86 -10.63 -4.79
CA LEU A 135 9.47 -9.22 -4.86
C LEU A 135 9.71 -8.60 -6.24
N ASN A 136 10.86 -8.92 -6.87
CA ASN A 136 11.11 -8.62 -8.28
C ASN A 136 10.02 -9.27 -9.16
N GLY A 137 9.71 -10.55 -8.94
CA GLY A 137 8.64 -11.29 -9.66
C GLY A 137 7.22 -10.76 -9.40
N LEU A 138 6.96 -10.17 -8.23
CA LEU A 138 5.72 -9.45 -7.92
C LEU A 138 5.62 -8.13 -8.69
N GLY A 139 6.72 -7.58 -9.20
CA GLY A 139 6.79 -6.26 -9.83
C GLY A 139 6.57 -5.15 -8.81
N LEU A 140 7.39 -5.14 -7.76
CA LEU A 140 7.50 -4.01 -6.83
C LEU A 140 8.25 -2.85 -7.52
N ASP A 141 7.78 -1.60 -7.40
CA ASP A 141 8.47 -0.43 -7.98
C ASP A 141 9.37 0.30 -6.97
N VAL A 142 9.16 0.10 -5.65
CA VAL A 142 9.89 0.77 -4.55
C VAL A 142 9.55 0.16 -3.17
N SER A 143 10.48 0.15 -2.23
CA SER A 143 10.21 -0.13 -0.81
C SER A 143 10.84 0.93 0.10
N ALA A 144 10.21 1.23 1.23
CA ALA A 144 10.95 1.69 2.42
C ALA A 144 11.85 0.56 2.95
N VAL A 145 12.81 0.93 3.78
CA VAL A 145 13.54 0.01 4.66
C VAL A 145 12.85 0.03 6.01
N GLY A 146 12.48 -1.14 6.52
CA GLY A 146 11.99 -1.33 7.89
C GLY A 146 13.10 -1.73 8.86
N ASN A 147 12.72 -2.14 10.07
CA ASN A 147 13.70 -2.52 11.09
C ASN A 147 14.32 -3.90 10.79
N HIS A 148 13.54 -4.89 10.33
CA HIS A 148 14.04 -6.24 10.09
C HIS A 148 14.89 -6.36 8.82
N GLU A 149 14.83 -5.39 7.90
CA GLU A 149 15.87 -5.18 6.88
C GLU A 149 17.29 -4.97 7.47
N PHE A 150 17.41 -4.61 8.75
CA PHE A 150 18.69 -4.49 9.47
C PHE A 150 19.06 -5.70 10.36
N ASP A 151 18.32 -6.81 10.33
CA ASP A 151 18.62 -8.01 11.16
C ASP A 151 20.07 -8.49 10.98
N GLU A 152 20.54 -8.54 9.73
CA GLU A 152 21.92 -8.89 9.35
C GLU A 152 22.80 -7.65 9.03
N GLY A 153 22.23 -6.46 9.21
CA GLY A 153 22.89 -5.16 9.16
C GLY A 153 23.11 -4.55 7.77
N ALA A 154 23.52 -3.29 7.75
CA ALA A 154 23.57 -2.46 6.54
C ALA A 154 24.45 -3.00 5.39
N THR A 155 25.42 -3.87 5.68
CA THR A 155 26.23 -4.53 4.63
C THR A 155 25.38 -5.54 3.85
N GLU A 156 24.56 -6.32 4.55
CA GLU A 156 23.71 -7.34 3.95
C GLU A 156 22.50 -6.72 3.27
N LEU A 157 21.86 -5.70 3.88
CA LEU A 157 20.89 -4.84 3.17
C LEU A 157 21.48 -4.23 1.88
N GLY A 158 22.76 -3.87 1.90
CA GLY A 158 23.51 -3.45 0.72
C GLY A 158 23.63 -4.55 -0.34
N ARG A 159 23.80 -5.82 0.06
CA ARG A 159 23.80 -6.99 -0.85
C ARG A 159 22.39 -7.27 -1.39
N LEU A 160 21.35 -7.20 -0.56
CA LEU A 160 19.96 -7.34 -0.98
C LEU A 160 19.57 -6.31 -2.05
N GLN A 161 20.04 -5.07 -1.95
CA GLN A 161 19.82 -4.05 -2.98
C GLN A 161 20.67 -4.26 -4.25
N ASN A 162 21.92 -4.73 -4.17
CA ASN A 162 22.87 -4.67 -5.29
C ASN A 162 23.31 -6.04 -5.87
N GLY A 163 22.85 -7.14 -5.29
CA GLY A 163 23.24 -8.50 -5.66
C GLY A 163 24.62 -8.92 -5.14
N GLY A 164 25.05 -10.10 -5.59
CA GLY A 164 26.29 -10.75 -5.19
C GLY A 164 26.08 -11.92 -4.21
N CYS A 165 27.04 -12.86 -4.20
CA CYS A 165 27.06 -13.97 -3.25
C CYS A 165 27.16 -13.49 -1.80
N HIS A 166 26.54 -14.20 -0.85
CA HIS A 166 26.71 -13.93 0.58
C HIS A 166 28.18 -14.16 0.99
N PRO A 167 28.85 -13.25 1.73
CA PRO A 167 30.28 -13.34 2.06
C PRO A 167 30.73 -14.59 2.85
N VAL A 168 29.83 -15.33 3.49
CA VAL A 168 30.15 -16.56 4.24
C VAL A 168 29.71 -17.81 3.48
N ASP A 169 28.46 -17.84 3.00
CA ASP A 169 27.83 -19.01 2.40
C ASP A 169 28.10 -19.14 0.88
N GLY A 170 28.52 -18.06 0.23
CA GLY A 170 28.71 -18.00 -1.21
C GLY A 170 27.41 -17.78 -1.97
N CYS A 171 27.28 -18.41 -3.13
CA CYS A 171 26.07 -18.38 -3.95
C CYS A 171 25.42 -19.77 -3.94
N TYR A 172 24.11 -19.83 -3.67
CA TYR A 172 23.39 -21.09 -3.42
C TYR A 172 23.15 -21.95 -4.66
N GLU A 173 23.26 -21.39 -5.87
CA GLU A 173 23.15 -22.12 -7.14
C GLU A 173 24.43 -22.02 -7.98
N ALA A 174 24.94 -23.18 -8.42
CA ALA A 174 26.17 -23.26 -9.18
C ALA A 174 26.06 -22.54 -10.55
N GLY A 175 26.93 -21.55 -10.77
CA GLY A 175 26.95 -20.76 -12.02
C GLY A 175 25.92 -19.63 -12.08
N LYS A 176 25.20 -19.36 -10.98
CA LYS A 176 24.39 -18.15 -10.80
C LYS A 176 25.03 -17.22 -9.78
N THR A 177 24.64 -15.96 -9.85
CA THR A 177 24.87 -14.97 -8.81
C THR A 177 23.54 -14.27 -8.54
N PHE A 178 23.19 -14.09 -7.27
CA PHE A 178 22.01 -13.33 -6.87
C PHE A 178 22.06 -11.91 -7.44
N GLU A 179 20.98 -11.47 -8.10
CA GLU A 179 20.96 -10.22 -8.86
C GLU A 179 20.59 -8.99 -8.01
N GLY A 180 20.05 -9.19 -6.80
CA GLY A 180 19.55 -8.12 -5.94
C GLY A 180 18.13 -7.67 -6.29
N ALA A 181 17.66 -6.65 -5.58
CA ALA A 181 16.36 -6.02 -5.81
C ALA A 181 16.40 -5.17 -7.10
N ASP A 182 15.49 -5.44 -8.04
CA ASP A 182 15.31 -4.58 -9.23
C ASP A 182 14.62 -3.24 -8.88
N PHE A 183 14.02 -3.17 -7.69
CA PHE A 183 13.43 -1.99 -7.08
C PHE A 183 14.39 -1.24 -6.13
N PRO A 184 14.22 0.09 -5.96
CA PRO A 184 14.86 0.85 -4.89
C PRO A 184 14.33 0.49 -3.51
N TYR A 185 15.22 0.06 -2.62
CA TYR A 185 15.05 0.26 -1.18
C TYR A 185 15.41 1.70 -0.80
N LEU A 186 14.64 2.29 0.13
CA LEU A 186 14.75 3.68 0.55
C LEU A 186 14.89 3.82 2.07
N ALA A 187 15.96 4.48 2.52
CA ALA A 187 16.29 4.72 3.93
C ALA A 187 16.76 6.17 4.12
N ALA A 188 15.83 7.11 4.17
CA ALA A 188 16.13 8.55 4.16
C ALA A 188 16.66 9.07 5.50
N ASN A 189 16.24 8.45 6.60
CA ASN A 189 16.54 8.80 7.98
C ASN A 189 17.53 7.85 8.65
N VAL A 190 18.17 6.94 7.92
CA VAL A 190 19.20 6.04 8.44
C VAL A 190 20.54 6.40 7.82
N THR A 191 21.47 6.92 8.61
CA THR A 191 22.76 7.44 8.12
C THR A 191 23.95 6.72 8.74
N ASP A 192 25.03 6.50 7.99
CA ASP A 192 26.31 6.06 8.57
C ASP A 192 26.92 7.19 9.42
N GLU A 193 27.22 6.89 10.69
CA GLU A 193 27.73 7.83 11.70
C GLU A 193 29.00 8.59 11.26
N LYS A 194 29.83 7.97 10.41
CA LYS A 194 31.15 8.52 10.03
C LYS A 194 31.05 9.52 8.89
N THR A 195 30.01 9.42 8.07
CA THR A 195 29.81 10.24 6.87
C THR A 195 28.62 11.19 6.97
N GLY A 196 27.67 10.94 7.88
CA GLY A 196 26.43 11.71 8.01
C GLY A 196 25.53 11.61 6.76
N LYS A 197 25.63 10.49 6.02
CA LYS A 197 24.91 10.27 4.75
C LYS A 197 23.96 9.08 4.86
N PRO A 198 22.77 9.15 4.21
CA PRO A 198 21.87 8.02 4.08
C PRO A 198 22.59 6.77 3.57
N VAL A 199 22.34 5.61 4.18
CA VAL A 199 22.96 4.33 3.79
C VAL A 199 22.46 3.81 2.44
N LEU A 200 21.23 4.17 2.08
CA LEU A 200 20.62 3.94 0.78
C LEU A 200 20.03 5.26 0.24
N ARG A 201 19.35 5.21 -0.91
CA ARG A 201 18.69 6.40 -1.48
C ARG A 201 17.61 6.91 -0.51
N PRO A 202 17.51 8.22 -0.25
CA PRO A 202 16.43 8.75 0.58
C PRO A 202 15.07 8.76 -0.14
N TYR A 203 15.08 8.94 -1.46
CA TYR A 203 13.87 8.96 -2.27
C TYR A 203 14.13 8.41 -3.68
N THR A 204 13.06 8.05 -4.37
CA THR A 204 13.03 7.82 -5.82
C THR A 204 11.93 8.67 -6.47
N VAL A 205 11.92 8.74 -7.80
CA VAL A 205 10.86 9.40 -8.58
C VAL A 205 10.40 8.46 -9.68
N TRP A 206 9.25 7.83 -9.46
CA TRP A 206 8.54 7.02 -10.44
C TRP A 206 7.99 7.91 -11.57
N LYS A 207 8.06 7.43 -12.81
CA LYS A 207 7.79 8.23 -14.02
C LYS A 207 7.09 7.38 -15.09
N LYS A 208 5.90 7.80 -15.53
CA LYS A 208 5.16 7.10 -16.60
C LYS A 208 4.34 8.09 -17.43
N ASN A 209 4.57 8.14 -18.74
CA ASN A 209 3.83 8.97 -19.71
C ASN A 209 3.57 10.44 -19.24
N GLY A 210 4.62 11.08 -18.72
CA GLY A 210 4.62 12.47 -18.23
C GLY A 210 4.14 12.67 -16.78
N VAL A 211 3.58 11.64 -16.14
CA VAL A 211 3.32 11.62 -14.69
C VAL A 211 4.64 11.44 -13.94
N LYS A 212 4.78 12.08 -12.77
CA LYS A 212 5.87 11.87 -11.82
C LYS A 212 5.29 11.74 -10.41
N ILE A 213 5.74 10.74 -9.65
CA ILE A 213 5.46 10.64 -8.21
C ILE A 213 6.80 10.45 -7.49
N GLY A 214 7.06 11.28 -6.48
CA GLY A 214 8.18 11.09 -5.57
C GLY A 214 7.80 10.10 -4.46
N PHE A 215 8.69 9.17 -4.14
CA PHE A 215 8.55 8.27 -3.00
C PHE A 215 9.71 8.51 -2.05
N ILE A 216 9.44 8.87 -0.80
CA ILE A 216 10.43 9.01 0.28
C ILE A 216 10.26 7.80 1.20
N GLY A 217 11.35 7.10 1.54
CA GLY A 217 11.29 5.97 2.49
C GLY A 217 11.96 6.32 3.81
N VAL A 218 11.31 6.03 4.94
CA VAL A 218 11.88 6.19 6.29
C VAL A 218 11.61 4.95 7.14
N THR A 219 12.60 4.61 7.97
CA THR A 219 12.56 3.51 8.94
C THR A 219 12.14 4.02 10.31
N LEU A 220 11.61 3.17 11.20
CA LEU A 220 11.34 3.51 12.60
C LEU A 220 12.58 4.13 13.29
N GLU A 221 12.44 5.31 13.91
CA GLU A 221 13.53 5.95 14.68
C GLU A 221 14.02 5.02 15.82
N GLY A 222 13.08 4.39 16.53
CA GLY A 222 13.32 3.40 17.59
C GLY A 222 13.89 2.04 17.16
N THR A 223 14.30 1.86 15.90
CA THR A 223 14.92 0.59 15.43
C THR A 223 16.04 0.07 16.34
N PRO A 224 16.98 0.90 16.85
CA PRO A 224 18.06 0.42 17.73
C PRO A 224 17.64 -0.23 19.04
N ASP A 225 16.40 0.01 19.52
CA ASP A 225 15.86 -0.59 20.75
C ASP A 225 15.21 -1.97 20.51
N ILE A 226 14.93 -2.33 19.26
CA ILE A 226 14.16 -3.54 18.90
C ILE A 226 14.92 -4.59 18.08
N VAL A 227 15.98 -4.22 17.35
CA VAL A 227 16.83 -5.17 16.59
C VAL A 227 18.19 -5.41 17.27
N THR A 228 19.03 -6.26 16.67
CA THR A 228 20.33 -6.57 17.27
C THR A 228 21.30 -5.39 17.18
N ALA A 229 22.04 -5.12 18.27
CA ALA A 229 23.06 -4.07 18.32
C ALA A 229 24.25 -4.27 17.33
N ASN A 230 24.32 -5.43 16.65
CA ASN A 230 25.25 -5.63 15.53
C ASN A 230 24.67 -5.13 14.20
N GLY A 231 23.35 -5.28 13.98
CA GLY A 231 22.67 -4.86 12.75
C GLY A 231 22.69 -3.35 12.55
N VAL A 232 22.40 -2.59 13.62
CA VAL A 232 22.42 -1.11 13.64
C VAL A 232 23.81 -0.50 13.90
N LYS A 233 24.87 -1.30 13.90
CA LYS A 233 26.19 -0.85 14.35
C LYS A 233 26.82 0.20 13.42
N GLY A 234 26.95 1.43 13.93
CA GLY A 234 27.49 2.55 13.16
C GLY A 234 26.44 3.30 12.35
N LEU A 235 25.15 3.09 12.67
CA LEU A 235 24.01 3.75 12.04
C LEU A 235 23.33 4.71 13.04
N GLU A 236 23.00 5.90 12.58
CA GLU A 236 22.18 6.87 13.28
C GLU A 236 20.79 6.89 12.62
N PHE A 237 19.74 6.75 13.42
CA PHE A 237 18.34 6.82 13.02
C PHE A 237 17.76 8.17 13.45
N HIS A 238 17.10 8.87 12.54
CA HIS A 238 16.58 10.23 12.73
C HIS A 238 15.06 10.27 12.70
N ASP A 239 14.44 11.21 13.41
CA ASP A 239 13.00 11.54 13.36
C ASP A 239 12.43 11.49 11.91
N GLU A 240 11.37 10.70 11.73
CA GLU A 240 10.74 10.44 10.43
C GLU A 240 10.09 11.70 9.87
N THR A 241 9.48 12.51 10.73
CA THR A 241 8.70 13.70 10.37
C THR A 241 9.58 14.78 9.75
N ALA A 242 10.65 15.16 10.45
CA ALA A 242 11.67 16.10 10.01
C ALA A 242 12.37 15.60 8.74
N THR A 243 12.63 14.29 8.64
CA THR A 243 13.28 13.70 7.48
C THR A 243 12.39 13.68 6.24
N VAL A 244 11.13 13.26 6.35
CA VAL A 244 10.14 13.34 5.26
C VAL A 244 9.94 14.80 4.84
N ASN A 245 9.83 15.73 5.79
CA ASN A 245 9.71 17.17 5.51
C ASN A 245 10.91 17.70 4.69
N LYS A 246 12.14 17.39 5.10
CA LYS A 246 13.39 17.76 4.42
C LYS A 246 13.42 17.30 2.96
N TYR A 247 13.12 16.04 2.69
CA TYR A 247 13.18 15.51 1.32
C TYR A 247 11.93 15.83 0.48
N ALA A 248 10.77 16.06 1.09
CA ALA A 248 9.59 16.57 0.39
C ALA A 248 9.84 17.97 -0.18
N GLU A 249 10.55 18.84 0.56
CA GLU A 249 11.00 20.12 -0.02
C GLU A 249 12.03 19.95 -1.15
N GLU A 250 12.89 18.94 -1.09
CA GLU A 250 13.90 18.71 -2.13
C GLU A 250 13.27 18.25 -3.45
N LEU A 251 12.31 17.34 -3.38
CA LEU A 251 11.46 16.92 -4.49
C LEU A 251 10.64 18.09 -5.06
N ASP A 252 10.06 18.92 -4.20
CA ASP A 252 9.31 20.13 -4.57
C ASP A 252 10.21 21.14 -5.31
N ARG A 253 11.44 21.39 -4.82
CA ARG A 253 12.47 22.19 -5.51
C ARG A 253 12.82 21.62 -6.89
N GLN A 254 12.84 20.29 -7.06
CA GLN A 254 13.03 19.62 -8.35
C GLN A 254 11.77 19.60 -9.25
N GLY A 255 10.65 20.14 -8.79
CA GLY A 255 9.40 20.21 -9.55
C GLY A 255 8.63 18.90 -9.62
N VAL A 256 8.86 17.99 -8.67
CA VAL A 256 7.95 16.88 -8.34
C VAL A 256 7.02 17.40 -7.24
N ARG A 257 5.70 17.40 -7.46
CA ARG A 257 4.74 17.92 -6.47
C ARG A 257 3.93 16.79 -5.84
N SER A 258 3.49 15.81 -6.63
CA SER A 258 2.97 14.55 -6.12
C SER A 258 4.04 13.75 -5.35
N ILE A 259 3.84 13.56 -4.04
CA ILE A 259 4.81 12.90 -3.15
C ILE A 259 4.08 11.94 -2.21
N VAL A 260 4.54 10.69 -2.13
CA VAL A 260 4.10 9.66 -1.18
C VAL A 260 5.25 9.40 -0.20
N ALA A 261 4.93 9.26 1.09
CA ALA A 261 5.88 8.74 2.07
C ALA A 261 5.60 7.26 2.32
N LEU A 262 6.67 6.47 2.37
CA LEU A 262 6.70 5.08 2.78
C LEU A 262 7.38 5.06 4.16
N ILE A 263 6.63 4.74 5.21
CA ILE A 263 7.04 4.94 6.60
C ILE A 263 6.96 3.59 7.32
N HIS A 264 8.09 3.05 7.76
CA HIS A 264 8.08 1.85 8.59
C HIS A 264 7.82 2.18 10.07
N GLU A 265 6.68 2.81 10.31
CA GLU A 265 6.02 3.00 11.60
C GLU A 265 4.51 3.09 11.31
N GLY A 266 3.68 2.63 12.23
CA GLY A 266 2.24 2.49 12.06
C GLY A 266 1.44 2.82 13.32
N GLY A 267 0.26 2.21 13.41
CA GLY A 267 -0.66 2.48 14.51
C GLY A 267 -1.64 1.34 14.78
N ALA A 268 -2.34 1.47 15.92
CA ALA A 268 -3.41 0.57 16.31
C ALA A 268 -4.77 1.19 15.93
N PRO A 269 -5.50 0.63 14.95
CA PRO A 269 -6.89 0.98 14.69
C PRO A 269 -7.79 0.40 15.78
N ALA A 270 -8.96 1.02 16.01
CA ALA A 270 -9.91 0.58 17.04
C ALA A 270 -10.50 -0.82 16.81
N SER A 271 -10.34 -1.38 15.60
CA SER A 271 -10.65 -2.78 15.30
C SER A 271 -9.60 -3.39 14.36
N THR A 272 -9.22 -4.64 14.62
CA THR A 272 -8.24 -5.40 13.81
C THR A 272 -8.85 -6.08 12.58
N ALA A 273 -10.09 -5.76 12.23
CA ALA A 273 -10.71 -6.22 11.00
C ALA A 273 -10.20 -5.41 9.80
N TYR A 274 -9.80 -6.08 8.71
CA TYR A 274 -9.11 -5.41 7.59
C TYR A 274 -9.97 -4.35 6.89
N ASN A 275 -11.29 -4.50 6.98
CA ASN A 275 -12.33 -3.64 6.44
C ASN A 275 -13.01 -2.76 7.52
N TYR A 276 -12.31 -2.47 8.62
CA TYR A 276 -12.78 -1.49 9.60
C TYR A 276 -12.74 -0.07 9.02
N ASP A 277 -13.86 0.63 9.09
CA ASP A 277 -13.98 2.05 8.76
C ASP A 277 -13.29 2.91 9.83
N CYS A 278 -12.07 3.35 9.51
CA CYS A 278 -11.24 4.17 10.38
C CYS A 278 -11.68 5.63 10.43
N ASP A 279 -12.55 6.08 9.53
CA ASP A 279 -13.08 7.45 9.50
C ASP A 279 -14.43 7.57 10.23
N SER A 280 -14.86 6.48 10.91
CA SER A 280 -16.05 6.44 11.76
C SER A 280 -15.99 7.48 12.89
N PRO A 281 -17.04 8.29 13.12
CA PRO A 281 -17.01 9.42 14.05
C PRO A 281 -17.34 9.04 15.51
N GLY A 282 -17.23 7.76 15.89
CA GLY A 282 -17.59 7.28 17.23
C GLY A 282 -16.54 7.57 18.30
N ALA A 283 -16.97 7.53 19.57
CA ALA A 283 -16.05 7.72 20.70
C ALA A 283 -15.14 6.49 20.86
N GLY A 284 -13.86 6.65 20.52
CA GLY A 284 -12.87 5.57 20.50
C GLY A 284 -12.70 4.88 19.15
N ASP A 285 -13.34 5.38 18.08
CA ASP A 285 -13.04 4.98 16.71
C ASP A 285 -11.71 5.61 16.21
N GLY A 286 -11.24 5.14 15.05
CA GLY A 286 -10.07 5.67 14.36
C GLY A 286 -8.78 4.90 14.63
N ILE A 287 -7.66 5.61 14.54
CA ILE A 287 -6.29 5.08 14.70
C ILE A 287 -5.54 5.80 15.82
N SER A 288 -4.67 5.06 16.50
CA SER A 288 -3.81 5.51 17.60
C SER A 288 -2.36 5.04 17.38
N GLY A 289 -1.39 5.56 18.16
CA GLY A 289 0.03 5.23 18.01
C GLY A 289 0.84 6.31 17.25
N PRO A 290 2.17 6.15 17.14
CA PRO A 290 3.07 7.24 16.74
C PRO A 290 2.80 7.80 15.33
N ILE A 291 2.36 6.95 14.40
CA ILE A 291 2.00 7.38 13.03
C ILE A 291 0.98 8.52 13.00
N VAL A 292 0.12 8.64 14.02
CA VAL A 292 -0.92 9.66 14.09
C VAL A 292 -0.32 11.05 14.29
N ASP A 293 0.75 11.18 15.07
CA ASP A 293 1.42 12.45 15.32
C ASP A 293 2.52 12.73 14.30
N ILE A 294 3.21 11.70 13.81
CA ILE A 294 4.06 11.77 12.60
C ILE A 294 3.26 12.32 11.42
N ALA A 295 2.05 11.79 11.17
CA ALA A 295 1.17 12.30 10.14
C ALA A 295 0.79 13.78 10.38
N LYS A 296 0.37 14.17 11.58
CA LYS A 296 0.06 15.58 11.88
C LYS A 296 1.27 16.52 11.70
N GLY A 297 2.49 16.03 11.83
CA GLY A 297 3.72 16.80 11.60
C GLY A 297 4.23 16.84 10.15
N ILE A 298 3.89 15.83 9.33
CA ILE A 298 4.33 15.76 7.92
C ILE A 298 3.61 16.82 7.06
N THR A 299 4.43 17.61 6.36
CA THR A 299 4.07 18.77 5.53
C THR A 299 2.92 18.50 4.54
N PRO A 300 2.06 19.50 4.25
CA PRO A 300 1.04 19.41 3.21
C PRO A 300 1.55 19.19 1.77
N LYS A 301 2.87 19.11 1.54
CA LYS A 301 3.49 18.68 0.27
C LYS A 301 3.49 17.15 0.07
N VAL A 302 3.16 16.37 1.09
CA VAL A 302 3.03 14.91 0.99
C VAL A 302 1.54 14.55 0.90
N ASP A 303 1.20 13.63 -0.01
CA ASP A 303 -0.18 13.37 -0.44
C ASP A 303 -0.82 12.12 0.15
N ALA A 304 -0.01 11.13 0.49
CA ALA A 304 -0.43 9.87 1.10
C ALA A 304 0.75 9.27 1.89
N LEU A 305 0.44 8.52 2.94
CA LEU A 305 1.40 7.76 3.74
C LEU A 305 1.07 6.27 3.61
N VAL A 306 2.00 5.47 3.10
CA VAL A 306 1.97 4.00 3.19
C VAL A 306 2.80 3.61 4.41
N THR A 307 2.28 2.72 5.25
CA THR A 307 2.78 2.49 6.61
C THR A 307 2.87 1.00 6.97
N GLY A 308 3.70 0.66 7.97
CA GLY A 308 4.01 -0.73 8.35
C GLY A 308 4.20 -0.92 9.85
N HIS A 309 5.14 -1.80 10.22
CA HIS A 309 5.68 -2.10 11.56
C HIS A 309 4.68 -2.77 12.54
N THR A 310 3.48 -2.23 12.64
CA THR A 310 2.48 -2.63 13.63
C THR A 310 1.66 -3.87 13.23
N HIS A 311 1.88 -4.41 12.04
CA HIS A 311 1.15 -5.56 11.44
C HIS A 311 -0.38 -5.38 11.32
N GLN A 312 -0.91 -4.16 11.47
CA GLN A 312 -2.34 -3.87 11.41
C GLN A 312 -2.82 -3.58 9.99
N ALA A 313 -4.07 -3.91 9.68
CA ALA A 313 -4.72 -3.46 8.45
C ALA A 313 -5.59 -2.25 8.76
N TYR A 314 -5.35 -1.14 8.09
CA TYR A 314 -6.19 0.06 8.17
C TYR A 314 -6.09 0.92 6.90
N VAL A 315 -7.15 1.69 6.67
CA VAL A 315 -7.20 2.80 5.72
C VAL A 315 -7.85 3.96 6.48
N CYS A 316 -7.08 5.00 6.80
CA CYS A 316 -7.50 6.11 7.66
C CYS A 316 -7.23 7.46 7.02
N THR A 317 -8.04 8.46 7.34
CA THR A 317 -7.82 9.86 7.01
C THR A 317 -7.27 10.62 8.21
N VAL A 318 -5.99 11.01 8.16
CA VAL A 318 -5.40 11.93 9.16
C VAL A 318 -5.22 13.31 8.52
N PRO A 319 -5.75 14.40 9.13
CA PRO A 319 -5.50 15.76 8.64
C PRO A 319 -4.03 16.16 8.67
N ASP A 320 -3.55 16.79 7.61
CA ASP A 320 -2.21 17.40 7.54
C ASP A 320 -2.14 18.74 8.30
N PRO A 321 -0.96 19.39 8.45
CA PRO A 321 -0.81 20.68 9.13
C PRO A 321 -1.70 21.83 8.60
N ALA A 322 -2.26 21.71 7.39
CA ALA A 322 -3.19 22.67 6.80
C ALA A 322 -4.67 22.25 6.94
N GLY A 323 -4.94 21.21 7.74
CA GLY A 323 -6.28 20.67 7.98
C GLY A 323 -6.87 19.90 6.80
N LYS A 324 -6.07 19.53 5.79
CA LYS A 324 -6.57 18.76 4.64
C LYS A 324 -6.52 17.27 4.92
N PRO A 325 -7.53 16.48 4.52
CA PRO A 325 -7.50 15.03 4.66
C PRO A 325 -6.29 14.41 3.94
N ARG A 326 -5.62 13.45 4.57
CA ARG A 326 -4.54 12.67 3.95
C ARG A 326 -4.71 11.19 4.29
N MET A 327 -4.55 10.32 3.30
CA MET A 327 -4.61 8.88 3.53
C MET A 327 -3.38 8.39 4.28
N VAL A 328 -3.62 7.50 5.23
CA VAL A 328 -2.63 6.74 5.99
C VAL A 328 -3.07 5.27 5.93
N THR A 329 -2.28 4.41 5.29
CA THR A 329 -2.68 3.03 4.94
C THR A 329 -1.68 1.99 5.43
N SER A 330 -2.17 0.85 5.87
CA SER A 330 -1.38 -0.36 6.16
C SER A 330 -2.18 -1.61 5.83
N ALA A 331 -1.49 -2.66 5.38
CA ALA A 331 -2.04 -3.88 4.81
C ALA A 331 -1.73 -5.13 5.65
N SER A 332 -1.84 -5.02 6.97
CA SER A 332 -1.49 -6.06 7.94
C SER A 332 -0.03 -6.52 7.80
N SER A 333 0.20 -7.77 7.42
CA SER A 333 1.54 -8.37 7.29
C SER A 333 1.47 -9.67 6.47
N PHE A 334 2.63 -10.28 6.24
CA PHE A 334 2.83 -11.61 5.65
C PHE A 334 2.14 -11.80 4.29
N GLY A 335 2.02 -10.71 3.51
CA GLY A 335 1.36 -10.69 2.20
C GLY A 335 -0.14 -11.02 2.25
N LYS A 336 -0.81 -10.89 3.39
CA LYS A 336 -2.23 -11.26 3.57
C LYS A 336 -3.23 -10.26 2.96
N VAL A 337 -2.84 -9.00 2.87
CA VAL A 337 -3.65 -7.90 2.36
C VAL A 337 -2.74 -7.05 1.48
N TYR A 338 -3.32 -6.34 0.51
CA TYR A 338 -2.71 -5.18 -0.12
C TYR A 338 -3.75 -4.07 -0.15
N THR A 339 -3.31 -2.82 -0.05
CA THR A 339 -4.16 -1.66 -0.32
C THR A 339 -4.12 -1.36 -1.82
N ASP A 340 -5.27 -1.15 -2.47
CA ASP A 340 -5.34 -0.40 -3.72
C ASP A 340 -5.68 1.05 -3.37
N THR A 341 -4.86 2.00 -3.82
CA THR A 341 -5.09 3.44 -3.67
C THR A 341 -5.09 4.13 -5.02
N THR A 342 -6.23 4.67 -5.44
CA THR A 342 -6.30 5.54 -6.61
C THR A 342 -5.90 6.97 -6.24
N LEU A 343 -4.85 7.49 -6.88
CA LEU A 343 -4.35 8.86 -6.74
C LEU A 343 -4.68 9.67 -8.00
N THR A 344 -5.62 10.64 -7.91
CA THR A 344 -5.94 11.52 -9.06
C THR A 344 -4.87 12.60 -9.23
N TYR A 345 -4.02 12.45 -10.24
CA TYR A 345 -2.92 13.38 -10.59
C TYR A 345 -3.39 14.45 -11.60
N ASP A 346 -3.36 15.73 -11.23
CA ASP A 346 -3.63 16.85 -12.15
C ASP A 346 -2.36 17.18 -12.94
N ARG A 347 -2.41 16.99 -14.27
CA ARG A 347 -1.26 17.17 -15.19
C ARG A 347 -0.77 18.60 -15.31
N ARG A 348 -1.57 19.60 -14.92
CA ARG A 348 -1.23 21.03 -14.97
C ARG A 348 -0.49 21.46 -13.70
N THR A 349 -0.91 20.99 -12.53
CA THR A 349 -0.21 21.25 -11.25
C THR A 349 0.94 20.26 -11.00
N LYS A 350 0.88 19.07 -11.59
CA LYS A 350 1.79 17.92 -11.39
C LYS A 350 1.69 17.32 -9.97
N ASP A 351 0.46 17.36 -9.45
CA ASP A 351 0.13 17.31 -8.02
C ASP A 351 -1.13 16.47 -7.78
N ILE A 352 -1.33 15.90 -6.60
CA ILE A 352 -2.50 15.05 -6.30
C ILE A 352 -3.70 15.89 -5.84
N VAL A 353 -4.88 15.58 -6.36
CA VAL A 353 -6.13 16.25 -5.99
C VAL A 353 -6.67 15.67 -4.68
N ARG A 354 -6.27 16.22 -3.53
CA ARG A 354 -6.72 15.75 -2.20
C ARG A 354 -8.06 16.30 -1.70
N THR A 355 -8.78 17.08 -2.51
CA THR A 355 -9.93 17.88 -2.05
C THR A 355 -11.29 17.36 -2.51
N SER A 356 -11.42 16.08 -2.86
CA SER A 356 -12.71 15.45 -3.18
C SER A 356 -12.76 14.00 -2.73
N VAL A 357 -13.94 13.55 -2.29
CA VAL A 357 -14.25 12.18 -1.83
C VAL A 357 -14.13 11.12 -2.95
N LYS A 358 -13.69 11.51 -4.15
CA LYS A 358 -13.40 10.63 -5.30
C LYS A 358 -11.98 10.75 -5.84
N SER A 359 -11.12 11.59 -5.25
CA SER A 359 -9.83 11.95 -5.84
C SER A 359 -8.61 11.37 -5.12
N VAL A 360 -8.81 10.88 -3.90
CA VAL A 360 -8.09 9.71 -3.40
C VAL A 360 -9.11 8.73 -2.84
N THR A 361 -9.03 7.47 -3.25
CA THR A 361 -9.85 6.37 -2.70
C THR A 361 -8.94 5.18 -2.46
N SER A 362 -8.99 4.62 -1.26
CA SER A 362 -8.15 3.50 -0.84
C SER A 362 -9.02 2.38 -0.27
N GLU A 363 -8.72 1.12 -0.62
CA GLU A 363 -9.37 -0.07 -0.05
C GLU A 363 -8.32 -1.15 0.24
N ASN A 364 -8.45 -1.82 1.39
CA ASN A 364 -7.65 -2.99 1.72
C ASN A 364 -8.31 -4.26 1.18
N HIS A 365 -7.63 -4.97 0.27
CA HIS A 365 -8.12 -6.19 -0.36
C HIS A 365 -7.37 -7.43 0.18
N VAL A 366 -8.11 -8.48 0.52
CA VAL A 366 -7.54 -9.72 1.04
C VAL A 366 -6.88 -10.54 -0.07
N VAL A 367 -5.70 -11.06 0.21
CA VAL A 367 -5.00 -12.02 -0.65
C VAL A 367 -5.55 -13.41 -0.36
N HIS A 368 -6.71 -13.72 -0.92
CA HIS A 368 -7.39 -15.00 -0.71
C HIS A 368 -6.55 -16.20 -1.20
N ARG A 369 -6.75 -17.38 -0.58
CA ARG A 369 -6.04 -18.64 -0.92
C ARG A 369 -6.81 -19.58 -1.86
N ASP A 370 -8.00 -19.18 -2.32
CA ASP A 370 -8.88 -19.93 -3.23
C ASP A 370 -8.76 -19.51 -4.70
N GLN A 371 -8.23 -18.31 -4.97
CA GLN A 371 -7.84 -17.86 -6.31
C GLN A 371 -6.67 -18.69 -6.90
N ALA A 372 -6.42 -18.52 -8.20
CA ALA A 372 -5.31 -19.19 -8.87
C ALA A 372 -3.93 -18.79 -8.30
N ARG A 373 -2.98 -19.72 -8.32
CA ARG A 373 -1.58 -19.47 -7.96
C ARG A 373 -0.77 -18.98 -9.16
N ALA A 374 0.11 -18.01 -8.95
CA ALA A 374 1.10 -17.61 -9.94
C ALA A 374 2.15 -18.71 -10.14
N THR A 375 2.15 -19.35 -11.30
CA THR A 375 2.96 -20.56 -11.58
C THR A 375 4.47 -20.34 -11.57
N ASP A 376 4.91 -19.11 -11.83
CA ASP A 376 6.30 -18.68 -11.70
C ASP A 376 6.74 -18.54 -10.23
N MET A 377 5.84 -18.08 -9.35
CA MET A 377 6.07 -18.11 -7.90
C MET A 377 6.05 -19.55 -7.35
N THR A 378 5.18 -20.42 -7.87
CA THR A 378 5.22 -21.86 -7.58
C THR A 378 6.57 -22.47 -7.95
N ALA A 379 7.13 -22.10 -9.11
CA ALA A 379 8.44 -22.58 -9.57
C ALA A 379 9.60 -22.02 -8.72
N LEU A 380 9.53 -20.75 -8.30
CA LEU A 380 10.48 -20.13 -7.39
C LEU A 380 10.50 -20.85 -6.03
N ILE A 381 9.34 -21.04 -5.41
CA ILE A 381 9.20 -21.75 -4.13
C ILE A 381 9.69 -23.19 -4.23
N ALA A 382 9.38 -23.89 -5.34
CA ALA A 382 9.86 -25.26 -5.56
C ALA A 382 11.39 -25.33 -5.72
N ARG A 383 12.01 -24.35 -6.39
CA ARG A 383 13.47 -24.25 -6.53
C ARG A 383 14.14 -24.08 -5.17
N TRP A 384 13.71 -23.10 -4.37
CA TRP A 384 14.30 -22.84 -3.06
C TRP A 384 14.03 -23.97 -2.05
N ASN A 385 12.85 -24.60 -2.08
CA ASN A 385 12.59 -25.80 -1.26
C ASN A 385 13.51 -26.97 -1.63
N THR A 386 13.88 -27.12 -2.91
CA THR A 386 14.85 -28.14 -3.35
C THR A 386 16.25 -27.89 -2.77
N LEU A 387 16.67 -26.62 -2.69
CA LEU A 387 17.93 -26.23 -2.05
C LEU A 387 17.86 -26.34 -0.51
N ALA A 388 16.68 -26.11 0.09
CA ALA A 388 16.49 -26.13 1.54
C ALA A 388 16.44 -27.56 2.13
N ALA A 389 15.92 -28.54 1.38
CA ALA A 389 15.65 -29.89 1.86
C ALA A 389 16.84 -30.59 2.58
N PRO A 390 18.10 -30.50 2.12
CA PRO A 390 19.26 -31.09 2.81
C PRO A 390 19.57 -30.46 4.18
N VAL A 391 19.06 -29.25 4.46
CA VAL A 391 19.23 -28.57 5.75
C VAL A 391 17.97 -28.73 6.62
N ALA A 392 16.79 -28.48 6.05
CA ALA A 392 15.50 -28.54 6.74
C ALA A 392 15.19 -29.93 7.33
N GLY A 393 15.67 -31.00 6.70
CA GLY A 393 15.52 -32.37 7.20
C GLY A 393 16.47 -32.77 8.35
N ARG A 394 17.43 -31.91 8.75
CA ARG A 394 18.48 -32.30 9.72
C ARG A 394 17.98 -32.21 11.17
N PRO A 395 18.13 -33.27 11.99
CA PRO A 395 17.85 -33.20 13.42
C PRO A 395 18.77 -32.19 14.12
N GLN A 396 18.17 -31.13 14.67
CA GLN A 396 18.89 -30.10 15.46
C GLN A 396 19.03 -30.46 16.95
N GLY A 397 18.28 -31.46 17.41
CA GLY A 397 18.27 -31.93 18.80
C GLY A 397 17.16 -32.93 19.05
N PHE A 398 17.08 -33.41 20.30
CA PHE A 398 16.07 -34.36 20.76
C PHE A 398 15.37 -33.82 22.02
N ILE A 399 14.07 -34.08 22.14
CA ILE A 399 13.28 -33.74 23.33
C ILE A 399 13.08 -35.00 24.18
N SER A 400 13.24 -34.89 25.49
CA SER A 400 13.05 -36.00 26.45
C SER A 400 11.59 -36.15 26.94
N ALA A 401 10.74 -35.16 26.64
CA ALA A 401 9.31 -35.13 26.90
C ALA A 401 8.63 -34.17 25.91
N ASP A 402 7.29 -34.22 25.81
CA ASP A 402 6.52 -33.36 24.91
C ASP A 402 6.66 -31.87 25.25
N ILE A 403 6.98 -31.05 24.24
CA ILE A 403 6.91 -29.58 24.36
C ILE A 403 5.45 -29.15 24.12
N ASN A 404 4.69 -29.06 25.21
CA ASN A 404 3.34 -28.52 25.18
C ASN A 404 3.36 -27.02 24.85
N GLY A 405 2.92 -26.66 23.64
CA GLY A 405 2.74 -25.26 23.24
C GLY A 405 1.69 -24.53 24.09
N ARG A 406 1.73 -23.18 24.10
CA ARG A 406 0.86 -22.32 24.92
C ARG A 406 -0.62 -22.75 24.86
N GLY A 407 -1.10 -23.43 25.89
CA GLY A 407 -2.50 -23.87 26.04
C GLY A 407 -2.91 -25.19 25.37
N SER A 408 -2.00 -25.92 24.71
CA SER A 408 -2.35 -27.21 24.08
C SER A 408 -2.31 -28.36 25.10
N THR A 409 -3.48 -28.88 25.49
CA THR A 409 -3.62 -30.11 26.30
C THR A 409 -3.72 -31.38 25.46
N ALA A 410 -3.80 -31.25 24.13
CA ALA A 410 -3.82 -32.38 23.21
C ALA A 410 -2.39 -32.69 22.68
N PRO A 411 -1.93 -33.96 22.71
CA PRO A 411 -0.67 -34.35 22.12
C PRO A 411 -0.75 -34.30 20.59
N ARG A 412 0.28 -33.74 19.94
CA ARG A 412 0.39 -33.73 18.47
C ARG A 412 1.11 -34.99 18.00
N SER A 413 0.36 -35.95 17.44
CA SER A 413 0.95 -37.10 16.78
C SER A 413 1.79 -36.68 15.56
N ARG A 414 3.07 -37.08 15.55
CA ARG A 414 3.86 -37.12 14.32
C ARG A 414 3.60 -38.45 13.63
N SER A 415 3.00 -38.43 12.44
CA SER A 415 3.21 -39.51 11.49
C SER A 415 4.61 -39.36 10.90
N ALA A 416 5.47 -40.35 11.16
CA ALA A 416 6.74 -40.50 10.45
C ALA A 416 6.60 -41.63 9.44
N THR A 417 6.80 -41.32 8.16
CA THR A 417 6.91 -42.24 7.02
C THR A 417 7.89 -41.62 6.03
#